data_AF-A0A3N9RYH9-F1
#
_entry.id   AF-A0A3N9RYH9-F1
#
_cell.length_a   1.000
_cell.length_b   1.000
_cell.length_c   1.000
_cell.angle_alpha   90.00
_cell.angle_beta   90.00
_cell.angle_gamma   90.00
#
_symmetry.space_group_name_H-M   'P 1'
#
loop_
_entity.id
_entity.type
_entity.pdbx_description
1 polymer ?
#
loop_
_entity_poly.entity_id
_entity_poly.type
_entity_poly.pdbx_seq_one_letter_code
_entity_poly.pdbx_strand_id
1 'polypeptide(L)'
;MLLLNIDINHLEKSPCPALALQDRAPPSCRSPARCCCSFQRLPPPPHRDRARRLPPPCRCRRSPDPINEETTTMSLRPRDPLLTAGRLIVTAGLGLAALIGVTSLLGAPAIVLFRADVLAGIASETGHAASTQTIPGLAVILLLIAAMAAAAFLFLLDLRRIIDSVGAGDPFIPANARRLTRMGWLTLAVEGMSWPVGAMGVWLAGMIGNATADFDISPGSFLLAIVLFILARVFREGARMRDDLEGTV
;
A
#
# COMPACT_ATOMS: atom_id res chain seq x y z
N MET A 1 -3.95 -40.68 -8.29
CA MET A 1 -4.50 -41.04 -6.97
C MET A 1 -4.56 -39.75 -6.15
N LEU A 2 -5.62 -38.97 -6.40
CA LEU A 2 -5.91 -37.67 -5.78
C LEU A 2 -7.23 -37.86 -5.02
N LEU A 3 -7.19 -37.70 -3.70
CA LEU A 3 -8.35 -37.78 -2.82
C LEU A 3 -9.02 -36.40 -2.75
N LEU A 4 -10.33 -36.37 -3.01
CA LEU A 4 -11.21 -35.24 -2.73
C LEU A 4 -11.29 -35.00 -1.21
N ASN A 5 -10.80 -33.86 -0.74
CA ASN A 5 -11.23 -33.26 0.52
C ASN A 5 -12.50 -32.44 0.25
N ILE A 6 -13.67 -33.02 0.51
CA ILE A 6 -14.93 -32.27 0.56
C ILE A 6 -15.03 -31.67 1.96
N ASP A 7 -14.93 -30.35 2.02
CA ASP A 7 -15.07 -29.54 3.23
C ASP A 7 -16.53 -29.61 3.74
N ILE A 8 -16.73 -30.21 4.92
CA ILE A 8 -18.04 -30.42 5.56
C ILE A 8 -18.57 -29.11 6.22
N ASN A 9 -17.80 -28.03 6.20
CA ASN A 9 -18.14 -26.78 6.89
C ASN A 9 -19.22 -25.93 6.22
N HIS A 10 -19.80 -26.34 5.08
CA HIS A 10 -20.77 -25.52 4.35
C HIS A 10 -22.26 -25.83 4.62
N LEU A 11 -22.59 -26.78 5.50
CA LEU A 11 -23.98 -27.18 5.76
C LEU A 11 -24.64 -26.56 7.01
N GLU A 12 -23.99 -25.64 7.72
CA GLU A 12 -24.53 -25.05 8.96
C GLU A 12 -25.01 -23.59 8.85
N LYS A 13 -25.50 -23.17 7.67
CA LYS A 13 -26.15 -21.85 7.51
C LYS A 13 -27.32 -21.89 6.52
N SER A 14 -28.28 -22.77 6.72
CA SER A 14 -29.61 -22.59 6.10
C SER A 14 -30.51 -21.82 7.08
N PRO A 15 -31.03 -20.63 6.71
CA PRO A 15 -32.16 -20.05 7.42
C PRO A 15 -33.32 -21.04 7.35
N CYS A 16 -34.07 -21.19 8.45
CA CYS A 16 -35.28 -22.01 8.47
C CYS A 16 -36.14 -21.71 7.23
N PRO A 17 -36.64 -22.73 6.51
CA PRO A 17 -37.68 -22.51 5.52
C PRO A 17 -38.94 -22.04 6.28
N ALA A 18 -39.10 -20.73 6.35
CA ALA A 18 -40.36 -20.10 6.67
C ALA A 18 -41.36 -20.47 5.57
N LEU A 19 -42.62 -20.67 5.95
CA LEU A 19 -43.76 -21.10 5.15
C LEU A 19 -43.85 -22.61 4.88
N ALA A 20 -44.72 -23.27 5.65
CA ALA A 20 -45.74 -24.21 5.10
C ALA A 20 -46.57 -24.95 6.17
N LEU A 21 -46.33 -24.81 7.47
CA LEU A 21 -46.96 -25.70 8.48
C LEU A 21 -47.53 -25.00 9.73
N GLN A 22 -48.05 -23.78 9.59
CA GLN A 22 -48.65 -23.05 10.73
C GLN A 22 -50.00 -23.61 11.21
N ASP A 23 -50.73 -24.39 10.41
CA ASP A 23 -52.11 -24.78 10.76
C ASP A 23 -52.27 -26.07 11.57
N ARG A 24 -51.20 -26.81 11.87
CA ARG A 24 -51.27 -28.04 12.70
C ARG A 24 -50.42 -28.00 13.97
N ALA A 25 -49.85 -26.86 14.32
CA ALA A 25 -49.03 -26.74 15.53
C ALA A 25 -49.90 -26.57 16.80
N PRO A 26 -49.56 -27.25 17.92
CA PRO A 26 -50.23 -27.05 19.20
C PRO A 26 -50.05 -25.59 19.70
N PRO A 27 -51.01 -25.06 20.49
CA PRO A 27 -51.05 -23.64 20.85
C PRO A 27 -49.81 -23.13 21.61
N SER A 28 -49.05 -24.02 22.25
CA SER A 28 -47.80 -23.67 22.95
C SER A 28 -46.64 -23.24 22.04
N CYS A 29 -46.74 -23.44 20.71
CA CYS A 29 -45.69 -23.12 19.74
C CYS A 29 -46.07 -21.99 18.76
N ARG A 30 -47.11 -21.18 19.07
CA ARG A 30 -47.58 -20.11 18.16
C ARG A 30 -46.83 -18.78 18.22
N SER A 31 -45.78 -18.65 19.04
CA SER A 31 -44.92 -17.46 19.02
C SER A 31 -43.92 -17.53 17.86
N PRO A 32 -43.84 -16.51 16.98
CA PRO A 32 -43.05 -16.57 15.74
C PRO A 32 -41.54 -16.53 15.96
N ALA A 33 -41.08 -16.34 17.20
CA ALA A 33 -39.67 -16.24 17.51
C ALA A 33 -39.12 -17.58 18.06
N ARG A 34 -38.39 -18.30 17.19
CA ARG A 34 -37.26 -19.19 17.59
C ARG A 34 -37.58 -20.61 18.06
N CYS A 35 -38.54 -21.30 17.46
CA CYS A 35 -38.65 -22.76 17.61
C CYS A 35 -38.11 -23.48 16.37
N CYS A 36 -36.81 -23.82 16.37
CA CYS A 36 -36.25 -24.81 15.44
C CYS A 36 -36.58 -26.23 15.92
N CYS A 37 -37.55 -26.89 15.30
CA CYS A 37 -37.71 -28.33 15.47
C CYS A 37 -36.62 -29.05 14.67
N SER A 38 -35.60 -29.60 15.35
CA SER A 38 -34.66 -30.53 14.73
C SER A 38 -35.41 -31.83 14.39
N PHE A 39 -35.79 -32.01 13.13
CA PHE A 39 -36.32 -33.28 12.62
C PHE A 39 -35.13 -34.23 12.42
N GLN A 40 -34.67 -34.88 13.48
CA GLN A 40 -33.85 -36.09 13.32
C GLN A 40 -34.73 -37.14 12.63
N ARG A 41 -34.39 -37.48 11.38
CA ARG A 41 -35.07 -38.54 10.62
C ARG A 41 -34.77 -39.88 11.32
N LEU A 42 -35.68 -40.34 12.16
CA LEU A 42 -35.68 -41.73 12.62
C LEU A 42 -36.08 -42.64 11.45
N PRO A 43 -35.44 -43.82 11.28
CA PRO A 43 -35.85 -44.78 10.26
C PRO A 43 -37.29 -45.25 10.51
N PRO A 44 -38.07 -45.55 9.45
CA PRO A 44 -39.45 -45.98 9.61
C PRO A 44 -39.50 -47.34 10.34
N PRO A 45 -40.41 -47.52 11.31
CA PRO A 45 -40.56 -48.80 12.00
C PRO A 45 -41.21 -49.85 11.07
N PRO A 46 -40.88 -51.13 11.21
CA PRO A 46 -41.56 -52.20 10.49
C PRO A 46 -42.99 -52.37 11.02
N HIS A 47 -43.85 -52.87 10.14
CA HIS A 47 -45.31 -52.86 10.18
C HIS A 47 -46.01 -53.21 11.52
N ARG A 48 -47.21 -52.62 11.63
CA ARG A 48 -48.32 -52.89 12.57
C ARG A 48 -48.11 -52.42 14.02
N ASP A 49 -48.60 -51.21 14.32
CA ASP A 49 -49.79 -51.06 15.19
C ASP A 49 -50.20 -49.59 15.31
N ARG A 50 -51.48 -49.33 15.00
CA ARG A 50 -52.16 -48.03 15.18
C ARG A 50 -52.56 -47.89 16.65
N ALA A 51 -51.66 -47.44 17.50
CA ALA A 51 -52.04 -46.94 18.83
C ALA A 51 -51.10 -45.81 19.27
N ARG A 52 -51.71 -44.62 19.44
CA ARG A 52 -51.25 -43.44 20.20
C ARG A 52 -49.73 -43.39 20.47
N ARG A 53 -48.95 -42.90 19.52
CA ARG A 53 -47.62 -42.35 19.81
C ARG A 53 -47.78 -40.85 19.91
N LEU A 54 -47.72 -40.31 21.13
CA LEU A 54 -47.52 -38.87 21.31
C LEU A 54 -46.24 -38.47 20.54
N PRO A 55 -46.23 -37.31 19.85
CA PRO A 55 -44.99 -36.81 19.25
C PRO A 55 -43.92 -36.68 20.35
N PRO A 56 -42.64 -36.93 20.03
CA PRO A 56 -41.57 -36.75 21.00
C PRO A 56 -41.59 -35.30 21.53
N PRO A 57 -41.25 -35.07 22.81
CA PRO A 57 -41.25 -33.73 23.37
C PRO A 57 -40.24 -32.88 22.59
N CYS A 58 -40.74 -31.86 21.88
CA CYS A 58 -39.89 -30.87 21.24
C CYS A 58 -39.13 -30.13 22.34
N ARG A 59 -37.83 -30.43 22.50
CA ARG A 59 -36.96 -29.62 23.35
C ARG A 59 -36.72 -28.29 22.64
N CYS A 60 -37.32 -27.22 23.15
CA CYS A 60 -36.98 -25.86 22.75
C CYS A 60 -35.55 -25.58 23.22
N ARG A 61 -34.58 -25.61 22.32
CA ARG A 61 -33.25 -25.08 22.61
C ARG A 61 -33.38 -23.57 22.61
N ARG A 62 -33.28 -22.95 23.79
CA ARG A 62 -33.20 -21.48 23.89
C ARG A 62 -32.03 -21.04 23.02
N SER A 63 -32.30 -20.19 22.02
CA SER A 63 -31.22 -19.47 21.33
C SER A 63 -30.40 -18.78 22.41
N PRO A 64 -29.05 -18.79 22.33
CA PRO A 64 -28.26 -17.89 23.17
C PRO A 64 -28.85 -16.49 23.02
N ASP A 65 -29.03 -15.79 24.15
CA ASP A 65 -29.37 -14.38 24.14
C ASP A 65 -28.36 -13.64 23.24
N PRO A 66 -28.76 -12.57 22.52
CA PRO A 66 -27.77 -11.70 21.90
C PRO A 66 -26.90 -11.20 23.04
N ILE A 67 -25.68 -11.74 23.14
CA ILE A 67 -24.79 -11.39 24.22
C ILE A 67 -24.42 -9.94 23.99
N ASN A 68 -25.00 -9.06 24.81
CA ASN A 68 -24.38 -7.81 25.16
C ASN A 68 -23.15 -8.18 26.00
N GLU A 69 -22.08 -8.62 25.35
CA GLU A 69 -20.73 -8.50 25.90
C GLU A 69 -20.16 -7.19 25.39
N GLU A 70 -20.54 -6.10 26.06
CA GLU A 70 -19.53 -5.06 26.26
C GLU A 70 -18.31 -5.69 26.92
N THR A 71 -17.13 -5.29 26.45
CA THR A 71 -15.83 -5.53 27.11
C THR A 71 -15.09 -6.82 26.74
N THR A 72 -14.92 -7.10 25.44
CA THR A 72 -13.67 -7.75 24.99
C THR A 72 -12.77 -6.66 24.41
N THR A 73 -11.93 -6.15 25.32
CA THR A 73 -10.66 -5.45 25.09
C THR A 73 -10.67 -4.36 24.00
N MET A 74 -10.28 -3.15 24.41
CA MET A 74 -9.30 -2.41 23.60
C MET A 74 -8.08 -3.32 23.42
N SER A 75 -8.17 -4.29 22.50
CA SER A 75 -7.01 -4.84 21.85
C SER A 75 -6.40 -3.63 21.17
N LEU A 76 -5.37 -3.07 21.80
CA LEU A 76 -4.42 -2.17 21.17
C LEU A 76 -4.10 -2.81 19.83
N ARG A 77 -4.75 -2.36 18.75
CA ARG A 77 -4.59 -2.92 17.42
C ARG A 77 -3.08 -2.99 17.20
N PRO A 78 -2.49 -4.19 17.12
CA PRO A 78 -1.06 -4.30 16.93
C PRO A 78 -0.73 -3.46 15.70
N ARG A 79 0.12 -2.44 15.87
CA ARG A 79 0.52 -1.53 14.80
C ARG A 79 0.67 -2.35 13.54
N ASP A 80 -0.15 -2.10 12.51
CA ASP A 80 -0.17 -2.93 11.30
C ASP A 80 1.30 -3.11 10.85
N PRO A 81 1.87 -4.33 10.97
CA PRO A 81 3.32 -4.51 10.88
C PRO A 81 3.83 -4.12 9.49
N LEU A 82 2.96 -4.23 8.50
CA LEU A 82 3.15 -3.77 7.12
C LEU A 82 3.31 -2.24 7.03
N LEU A 83 2.46 -1.46 7.73
CA LEU A 83 2.56 0.00 7.73
C LEU A 83 3.79 0.48 8.51
N THR A 84 4.14 -0.24 9.59
CA THR A 84 5.35 0.06 10.37
C THR A 84 6.62 -0.20 9.55
N ALA A 85 6.68 -1.34 8.84
CA ALA A 85 7.78 -1.66 7.94
C ALA A 85 7.89 -0.63 6.80
N GLY A 86 6.76 -0.28 6.16
CA GLY A 86 6.73 0.73 5.11
C GLY A 86 7.24 2.09 5.60
N ARG A 87 6.80 2.54 6.77
CA ARG A 87 7.28 3.78 7.39
C ARG A 87 8.78 3.75 7.69
N LEU A 88 9.30 2.62 8.18
CA LEU A 88 10.73 2.47 8.47
C LEU A 88 11.56 2.55 7.18
N ILE A 89 11.19 1.79 6.15
CA ILE A 89 11.88 1.78 4.86
C ILE A 89 11.89 3.17 4.23
N VAL A 90 10.74 3.85 4.20
CA VAL A 90 10.67 5.21 3.65
C VAL A 90 11.51 6.18 4.48
N THR A 91 11.50 6.07 5.81
CA THR A 91 12.33 6.95 6.66
C THR A 91 13.82 6.71 6.46
N ALA A 92 14.25 5.46 6.31
CA ALA A 92 15.64 5.14 5.94
C ALA A 92 16.01 5.73 4.58
N GLY A 93 15.10 5.62 3.59
CA GLY A 93 15.23 6.25 2.28
C GLY A 93 15.37 7.77 2.34
N LEU A 94 14.60 8.46 3.20
CA LEU A 94 14.77 9.91 3.43
C LEU A 94 16.17 10.23 3.96
N GLY A 95 16.66 9.45 4.93
CA GLY A 95 18.00 9.62 5.49
C GLY A 95 19.08 9.46 4.43
N LEU A 96 18.97 8.43 3.58
CA LEU A 96 19.90 8.20 2.47
C LEU A 96 19.85 9.32 1.42
N ALA A 97 18.64 9.74 1.00
CA ALA A 97 18.48 10.82 0.04
C ALA A 97 19.04 12.15 0.58
N ALA A 98 18.81 12.45 1.87
CA ALA A 98 19.38 13.62 2.52
C ALA A 98 20.91 13.54 2.61
N LEU A 99 21.46 12.36 2.96
CA LEU A 99 22.90 12.15 3.00
C LEU A 99 23.55 12.41 1.64
N ILE A 100 23.03 11.78 0.57
CA ILE A 100 23.51 11.97 -0.80
C ILE A 100 23.39 13.44 -1.22
N GLY A 101 22.23 14.07 -0.98
CA GLY A 101 22.01 15.46 -1.34
C GLY A 101 22.99 16.41 -0.64
N VAL A 102 23.21 16.23 0.66
CA VAL A 102 24.13 17.06 1.45
C VAL A 102 25.58 16.82 1.03
N THR A 103 26.02 15.57 0.87
CA THR A 103 27.40 15.28 0.48
C THR A 103 27.69 15.81 -0.93
N SER A 104 26.77 15.66 -1.88
CA SER A 104 26.93 16.22 -3.24
C SER A 104 26.91 17.75 -3.23
N LEU A 105 26.02 18.38 -2.45
CA LEU A 105 25.93 19.84 -2.35
C LEU A 105 27.18 20.46 -1.73
N LEU A 106 27.76 19.83 -0.70
CA LEU A 106 29.03 20.26 -0.09
C LEU A 106 30.25 19.89 -0.93
N GLY A 107 30.17 18.78 -1.69
CA GLY A 107 31.22 18.34 -2.59
C GLY A 107 31.48 19.33 -3.72
N ALA A 108 30.44 19.94 -4.29
CA ALA A 108 30.58 20.88 -5.41
C ALA A 108 31.52 22.08 -5.13
N PRO A 109 31.39 22.84 -4.02
CA PRO A 109 32.37 23.88 -3.68
C PRO A 109 33.70 23.29 -3.21
N ALA A 110 33.71 22.13 -2.54
CA ALA A 110 34.93 21.49 -2.07
C ALA A 110 35.87 21.14 -3.23
N ILE A 111 35.36 20.56 -4.33
CA ILE A 111 36.22 20.22 -5.47
C ILE A 111 36.80 21.46 -6.17
N VAL A 112 36.14 22.61 -6.09
CA VAL A 112 36.64 23.87 -6.65
C VAL A 112 37.77 24.43 -5.77
N LEU A 113 37.62 24.32 -4.45
CA LEU A 113 38.61 24.77 -3.48
C LEU A 113 39.86 23.89 -3.48
N PHE A 114 39.69 22.57 -3.54
CA PHE A 114 40.75 21.55 -3.50
C PHE A 114 41.11 21.01 -4.89
N ARG A 115 40.97 21.84 -5.93
CA ARG A 115 41.17 21.44 -7.34
C ARG A 115 42.52 20.76 -7.62
N ALA A 116 43.59 21.17 -6.95
CA ALA A 116 44.92 20.58 -7.15
C ALA A 116 44.96 19.12 -6.68
N ASP A 117 44.43 18.85 -5.49
CA ASP A 117 44.36 17.50 -4.92
C ASP A 117 43.41 16.61 -5.72
N VAL A 118 42.27 17.16 -6.16
CA VAL A 118 41.30 16.45 -7.00
C VAL A 118 41.90 16.05 -8.36
N LEU A 119 42.59 16.97 -9.04
CA LEU A 119 43.25 16.67 -10.32
C LEU A 119 44.38 15.64 -10.15
N ALA A 120 45.16 15.73 -9.08
CA ALA A 120 46.19 14.75 -8.76
C ALA A 120 45.58 13.35 -8.50
N GLY A 121 44.48 13.28 -7.76
CA GLY A 121 43.74 12.05 -7.52
C GLY A 121 43.15 11.43 -8.80
N ILE A 122 42.56 12.25 -9.68
CA ILE A 122 42.06 11.76 -10.98
C ILE A 122 43.22 11.22 -11.83
N ALA A 123 44.37 11.89 -11.85
CA ALA A 123 45.53 11.45 -12.61
C ALA A 123 46.11 10.13 -12.07
N SER A 124 46.13 9.91 -10.76
CA SER A 124 46.58 8.64 -10.17
C SER A 124 45.63 7.47 -10.44
N GLU A 125 44.32 7.72 -10.44
CA GLU A 125 43.31 6.68 -10.63
C GLU A 125 43.10 6.31 -12.11
N THR A 126 43.09 7.32 -12.99
CA THR A 126 42.78 7.13 -14.43
C THR A 126 44.02 6.99 -15.31
N GLY A 127 45.21 7.34 -14.79
CA GLY A 127 46.45 7.40 -15.56
C GLY A 127 46.51 8.52 -16.61
N HIS A 128 45.49 9.39 -16.67
CA HIS A 128 45.37 10.48 -17.64
C HIS A 128 45.43 11.84 -16.93
N ALA A 129 46.17 12.78 -17.52
CA ALA A 129 46.22 14.15 -17.01
C ALA A 129 44.86 14.83 -17.22
N ALA A 130 44.09 15.00 -16.14
CA ALA A 130 42.85 15.75 -16.17
C ALA A 130 43.13 17.26 -16.37
N SER A 131 42.39 17.89 -17.28
CA SER A 131 42.45 19.32 -17.50
C SER A 131 41.80 20.08 -16.34
N THR A 132 42.24 21.31 -16.06
CA THR A 132 41.52 22.20 -15.13
C THR A 132 40.07 22.46 -15.56
N GLN A 133 39.76 22.29 -16.86
CA GLN A 133 38.40 22.41 -17.38
C GLN A 133 37.46 21.27 -16.92
N THR A 134 37.98 20.18 -16.39
CA THR A 134 37.19 19.05 -15.85
C THR A 134 36.46 19.42 -14.55
N ILE A 135 37.03 20.31 -13.74
CA ILE A 135 36.50 20.72 -12.42
C ILE A 135 35.08 21.33 -12.50
N PRO A 136 34.79 22.33 -13.34
CA PRO A 136 33.44 22.88 -13.43
C PRO A 136 32.41 21.85 -13.88
N GLY A 137 32.76 20.91 -14.77
CA GLY A 137 31.85 19.84 -15.16
C GLY A 137 31.51 18.90 -14.01
N LEU A 138 32.51 18.48 -13.24
CA LEU A 138 32.30 17.66 -12.04
C LEU A 138 31.44 18.40 -11.00
N ALA A 139 31.63 19.72 -10.85
CA ALA A 139 30.82 20.54 -9.94
C ALA A 139 29.35 20.56 -10.38
N VAL A 140 29.10 20.74 -11.68
CA VAL A 140 27.74 20.71 -12.25
C VAL A 140 27.09 19.34 -12.06
N ILE A 141 27.83 18.24 -12.28
CA ILE A 141 27.31 16.88 -12.02
C ILE A 141 26.91 16.72 -10.55
N LEU A 142 27.77 17.14 -9.61
CA LEU A 142 27.44 17.07 -8.19
C LEU A 142 26.20 17.90 -7.83
N LEU A 143 26.03 19.08 -8.42
CA LEU A 143 24.83 19.90 -8.23
C LEU A 143 23.57 19.24 -8.82
N LEU A 144 23.68 18.59 -9.98
CA LEU A 144 22.58 17.83 -10.57
C LEU A 144 22.20 16.62 -9.70
N ILE A 145 23.18 15.89 -9.17
CA ILE A 145 22.95 14.79 -8.22
C ILE A 145 22.27 15.33 -6.96
N ALA A 146 22.70 16.48 -6.42
CA ALA A 146 22.07 17.11 -5.27
C ALA A 146 20.61 17.49 -5.56
N ALA A 147 20.32 18.01 -6.76
CA ALA A 147 18.95 18.33 -7.19
C ALA A 147 18.07 17.09 -7.34
N MET A 148 18.59 16.00 -7.93
CA MET A 148 17.88 14.72 -8.02
C MET A 148 17.63 14.11 -6.64
N ALA A 149 18.61 14.16 -5.74
CA ALA A 149 18.47 13.70 -4.37
C ALA A 149 17.43 14.51 -3.59
N ALA A 150 17.36 15.83 -3.80
CA ALA A 150 16.31 16.69 -3.24
C ALA A 150 14.92 16.32 -3.78
N ALA A 151 14.79 16.07 -5.09
CA ALA A 151 13.53 15.61 -5.68
C ALA A 151 13.10 14.25 -5.10
N ALA A 152 14.03 13.30 -4.95
CA ALA A 152 13.78 12.00 -4.32
C ALA A 152 13.37 12.14 -2.85
N PHE A 153 14.03 13.04 -2.10
CA PHE A 153 13.66 13.34 -0.72
C PHE A 153 12.23 13.87 -0.61
N LEU A 154 11.84 14.81 -1.47
CA LEU A 154 10.47 15.35 -1.51
C LEU A 154 9.44 14.29 -1.89
N PHE A 155 9.77 13.43 -2.84
CA PHE A 155 8.92 12.31 -3.26
C PHE A 155 8.67 11.35 -2.08
N LEU A 156 9.74 10.93 -1.40
CA LEU A 156 9.63 10.04 -0.25
C LEU A 156 8.94 10.71 0.94
N LEU A 157 9.10 12.02 1.12
CA LEU A 157 8.40 12.77 2.16
C LEU A 157 6.89 12.77 1.93
N ASP A 158 6.44 13.00 0.69
CA ASP A 158 5.02 12.92 0.35
C ASP A 158 4.47 11.50 0.47
N LEU A 159 5.26 10.48 0.09
CA LEU A 159 4.91 9.07 0.33
C LEU A 159 4.75 8.76 1.82
N ARG A 160 5.70 9.21 2.67
CA ARG A 160 5.63 9.03 4.12
C ARG A 160 4.36 9.64 4.69
N ARG A 161 4.01 10.85 4.25
CA ARG A 161 2.79 11.54 4.71
C ARG A 161 1.53 10.79 4.31
N ILE A 162 1.50 10.15 3.14
CA ILE A 162 0.40 9.27 2.72
C ILE A 162 0.32 8.07 3.66
N ILE A 163 1.44 7.38 3.91
CA ILE A 163 1.51 6.25 4.85
C ILE A 163 0.99 6.64 6.24
N ASP A 164 1.40 7.81 6.74
CA ASP A 164 0.97 8.32 8.04
C ASP A 164 -0.55 8.59 8.07
N SER A 165 -1.12 9.15 7.00
CA SER A 165 -2.59 9.36 6.91
C SER A 165 -3.38 8.05 6.80
N VAL A 166 -2.86 7.07 6.06
CA VAL A 166 -3.47 5.73 5.96
C VAL A 166 -3.43 5.01 7.31
N GLY A 167 -2.31 5.12 8.04
CA GLY A 167 -2.18 4.58 9.39
C GLY A 167 -3.08 5.26 10.42
N ALA A 168 -3.49 6.51 10.17
CA ALA A 168 -4.50 7.21 10.97
C ALA A 168 -5.95 6.83 10.59
N GLY A 169 -6.14 5.97 9.58
CA GLY A 169 -7.46 5.52 9.12
C GLY A 169 -8.11 6.46 8.09
N ASP A 170 -7.39 7.45 7.56
CA ASP A 170 -7.95 8.46 6.65
C ASP A 170 -7.22 8.48 5.28
N PRO A 171 -7.44 7.46 4.42
CA PRO A 171 -6.73 7.32 3.15
C PRO A 171 -7.18 8.34 2.08
N PHE A 172 -8.46 8.72 2.07
CA PHE A 172 -9.10 9.50 1.00
C PHE A 172 -9.27 10.98 1.35
N ILE A 173 -8.22 11.61 1.87
CA ILE A 173 -8.21 13.07 2.06
C ILE A 173 -7.80 13.80 0.77
N PRO A 174 -8.39 14.97 0.46
CA PRO A 174 -7.98 15.80 -0.68
C PRO A 174 -6.50 16.16 -0.68
N ALA A 175 -5.85 16.16 0.49
CA ALA A 175 -4.41 16.38 0.62
C ALA A 175 -3.56 15.26 -0.03
N ASN A 176 -4.00 14.00 0.03
CA ASN A 176 -3.28 12.87 -0.57
C ASN A 176 -3.30 12.93 -2.11
N ALA A 177 -4.40 13.39 -2.71
CA ALA A 177 -4.46 13.65 -4.14
C ALA A 177 -3.41 14.70 -4.59
N ARG A 178 -3.23 15.78 -3.81
CA ARG A 178 -2.20 16.80 -4.08
C ARG A 178 -0.79 16.23 -3.95
N ARG A 179 -0.54 15.39 -2.94
CA ARG A 179 0.75 14.70 -2.75
C ARG A 179 1.09 13.79 -3.94
N LEU A 180 0.13 12.97 -4.39
CA LEU A 180 0.31 12.13 -5.59
C LEU A 180 0.58 12.94 -6.86
N THR A 181 -0.11 14.08 -7.03
CA THR A 181 0.16 14.98 -8.17
C THR A 181 1.57 15.56 -8.11
N ARG A 182 2.03 16.00 -6.93
CA ARG A 182 3.40 16.48 -6.73
C ARG A 182 4.43 15.40 -7.02
N MET A 183 4.20 14.17 -6.54
CA MET A 183 5.04 13.02 -6.84
C MET A 183 5.14 12.76 -8.35
N GLY A 184 4.03 12.85 -9.09
CA GLY A 184 4.04 12.72 -10.56
C GLY A 184 4.91 13.79 -11.23
N TRP A 185 4.81 15.05 -10.81
CA TRP A 185 5.67 16.13 -11.30
C TRP A 185 7.14 15.94 -10.92
N LEU A 186 7.43 15.45 -9.71
CA LEU A 186 8.80 15.16 -9.27
C LEU A 186 9.42 14.04 -10.12
N THR A 187 8.67 12.98 -10.44
CA THR A 187 9.12 11.91 -11.33
C THR A 187 9.49 12.44 -12.71
N LEU A 188 8.65 13.30 -13.30
CA LEU A 188 8.96 13.93 -14.59
C LEU A 188 10.15 14.88 -14.52
N ALA A 189 10.30 15.61 -13.42
CA ALA A 189 11.45 16.50 -13.22
C ALA A 189 12.76 15.71 -13.15
N VAL A 190 12.78 14.57 -12.45
CA VAL A 190 13.94 13.67 -12.38
C VAL A 190 14.27 13.08 -13.75
N GLU A 191 13.27 12.63 -14.49
CA GLU A 191 13.46 12.14 -15.86
C GLU A 191 14.01 13.25 -16.77
N GLY A 192 13.52 14.48 -16.66
CA GLY A 192 14.06 15.63 -17.39
C GLY A 192 15.50 16.00 -17.00
N MET A 193 15.88 15.80 -15.73
CA MET A 193 17.25 16.00 -15.26
C MET A 193 18.23 14.92 -15.77
N SER A 194 17.74 13.75 -16.20
CA SER A 194 18.62 12.72 -16.78
C SER A 194 19.35 13.21 -18.04
N TRP A 195 18.71 14.06 -18.84
CA TRP A 195 19.29 14.61 -20.07
C TRP A 195 20.51 15.49 -19.83
N PRO A 196 20.47 16.55 -19.01
CA PRO A 196 21.65 17.35 -18.72
C PRO A 196 22.73 16.55 -17.97
N VAL A 197 22.35 15.60 -17.10
CA VAL A 197 23.31 14.72 -16.41
C VAL A 197 24.13 13.93 -17.41
N GLY A 198 23.48 13.20 -18.31
CA GLY A 198 24.23 12.42 -19.27
C GLY A 198 24.98 13.33 -20.27
N ALA A 199 24.40 14.47 -20.69
CA ALA A 199 25.06 15.39 -21.63
C ALA A 199 26.39 15.89 -21.05
N MET A 200 26.40 16.20 -19.76
CA MET A 200 27.60 16.50 -19.01
C MET A 200 28.53 15.28 -18.89
N GLY A 201 27.99 14.07 -18.73
CA GLY A 201 28.74 12.82 -18.74
C GLY A 201 29.52 12.58 -20.04
N VAL A 202 28.90 12.77 -21.21
CA VAL A 202 29.58 12.66 -22.53
C VAL A 202 30.66 13.71 -22.69
N TRP A 203 30.33 14.95 -22.32
CA TRP A 203 31.29 16.05 -22.39
C TRP A 203 32.52 15.78 -21.51
N LEU A 204 32.31 15.23 -20.30
CA LEU A 204 33.37 14.87 -19.38
C LEU A 204 34.17 13.65 -19.87
N ALA A 205 33.49 12.66 -20.45
CA ALA A 205 34.11 11.47 -21.04
C ALA A 205 35.12 11.83 -22.13
N GLY A 206 34.76 12.78 -23.00
CA GLY A 206 35.65 13.29 -24.05
C GLY A 206 36.93 13.95 -23.51
N MET A 207 36.95 14.34 -22.23
CA MET A 207 38.09 14.98 -21.58
C MET A 207 39.02 14.01 -20.84
N ILE A 208 38.48 12.93 -20.26
CA ILE A 208 39.22 12.00 -19.39
C ILE A 208 39.56 10.69 -20.13
N GLY A 209 39.09 10.53 -21.38
CA GLY A 209 39.52 9.44 -22.26
C GLY A 209 38.87 8.09 -21.98
N ASN A 210 37.90 8.01 -21.07
CA ASN A 210 37.16 6.77 -20.81
C ASN A 210 35.84 7.05 -20.09
N ALA A 211 34.74 7.17 -20.84
CA ALA A 211 33.40 6.94 -20.29
C ALA A 211 32.39 6.75 -21.42
N THR A 212 31.76 5.58 -21.45
CA THR A 212 30.51 5.38 -22.17
C THR A 212 29.39 5.89 -21.26
N ALA A 213 28.91 7.11 -21.50
CA ALA A 213 27.67 7.55 -20.90
C ALA A 213 26.54 6.93 -21.72
N ASP A 214 25.94 5.87 -21.20
CA ASP A 214 24.74 5.28 -21.79
C ASP A 214 23.53 6.08 -21.30
N PHE A 215 22.76 6.61 -22.24
CA PHE A 215 21.56 7.38 -21.95
C PHE A 215 20.38 6.60 -22.44
N ASP A 216 19.57 6.16 -21.50
CA ASP A 216 18.31 5.55 -21.83
C ASP A 216 17.17 6.41 -21.30
N ILE A 217 16.20 6.66 -22.16
CA ILE A 217 14.93 7.26 -21.76
C ILE A 217 14.17 6.14 -21.07
N SER A 218 13.78 6.30 -19.81
CA SER A 218 13.09 5.23 -19.10
C SER A 218 11.59 5.32 -19.36
N PRO A 219 10.98 4.44 -20.19
CA PRO A 219 9.53 4.47 -20.40
C PRO A 219 8.78 4.20 -19.10
N GLY A 220 9.43 3.51 -18.16
CA GLY A 220 8.93 3.24 -16.82
C GLY A 220 8.69 4.51 -15.99
N SER A 221 9.57 5.51 -16.08
CA SER A 221 9.41 6.79 -15.36
C SER A 221 8.18 7.55 -15.84
N PHE A 222 7.95 7.61 -17.16
CA PHE A 222 6.78 8.25 -17.73
C PHE A 222 5.49 7.51 -17.36
N LEU A 223 5.51 6.18 -17.42
CA LEU A 223 4.38 5.36 -16.99
C LEU A 223 4.06 5.60 -15.51
N LEU A 224 5.07 5.62 -14.64
CA LEU A 224 4.90 5.91 -13.22
C LEU A 224 4.28 7.29 -13.00
N ALA A 225 4.75 8.32 -13.70
CA ALA A 225 4.18 9.67 -13.62
C ALA A 225 2.69 9.68 -14.03
N ILE A 226 2.35 9.03 -15.14
CA ILE A 226 0.95 8.89 -15.60
C ILE A 226 0.11 8.19 -14.54
N VAL A 227 0.58 7.08 -13.99
CA VAL A 227 -0.12 6.34 -12.93
C VAL A 227 -0.34 7.24 -11.71
N LEU A 228 0.67 8.00 -11.28
CA LEU A 228 0.53 8.93 -10.15
C LEU A 228 -0.52 10.01 -10.41
N PHE A 229 -0.60 10.56 -11.62
CA PHE A 229 -1.64 11.53 -11.98
C PHE A 229 -3.04 10.90 -12.01
N ILE A 230 -3.17 9.67 -12.52
CA ILE A 230 -4.43 8.93 -12.53
C ILE A 230 -4.88 8.66 -11.10
N LEU A 231 -3.98 8.14 -10.25
CA LEU A 231 -4.27 7.89 -8.84
C LEU A 231 -4.66 9.18 -8.11
N ALA A 232 -4.00 10.30 -8.38
CA ALA A 232 -4.37 11.59 -7.83
C ALA A 232 -5.80 12.01 -8.21
N ARG A 233 -6.25 11.71 -9.44
CA ARG A 233 -7.62 11.97 -9.88
C ARG A 233 -8.63 11.08 -9.17
N VAL A 234 -8.34 9.79 -9.06
CA VAL A 234 -9.21 8.83 -8.35
C VAL A 234 -9.34 9.18 -6.87
N PHE A 235 -8.26 9.58 -6.19
CA PHE A 235 -8.31 9.98 -4.79
C PHE A 235 -9.15 11.23 -4.55
N ARG A 236 -9.10 12.19 -5.48
CA ARG A 236 -9.93 13.40 -5.42
C ARG A 236 -11.41 13.07 -5.61
N GLU A 237 -11.72 12.15 -6.52
CA GLU A 237 -13.08 11.68 -6.74
C GLU A 237 -13.61 10.89 -5.53
N GLY A 238 -12.79 10.01 -4.95
CA GLY A 238 -13.14 9.26 -3.75
C GLY A 238 -13.40 10.14 -2.52
N ALA A 239 -12.65 11.25 -2.38
CA ALA A 239 -12.91 12.24 -1.34
C ALA A 239 -14.28 12.90 -1.52
N ARG A 240 -14.64 13.29 -2.75
CA ARG A 240 -15.95 13.88 -3.06
C ARG A 240 -17.10 12.94 -2.73
N MET A 241 -16.97 11.65 -3.08
CA MET A 241 -17.99 10.64 -2.77
C MET A 241 -18.21 10.46 -1.26
N ARG A 242 -17.15 10.61 -0.45
CA ARG A 242 -17.26 10.57 1.01
C ARG A 242 -18.00 11.79 1.54
N ASP A 243 -17.68 12.98 1.03
CA ASP A 243 -18.35 14.23 1.42
C ASP A 243 -19.86 14.17 1.12
N ASP A 244 -20.24 13.60 -0.04
CA ASP A 244 -21.63 13.41 -0.43
C ASP A 244 -22.39 12.46 0.53
N LEU A 245 -21.72 11.46 1.10
CA LEU A 245 -22.32 10.52 2.06
C LEU A 245 -22.47 11.14 3.45
N GLU A 246 -21.48 11.92 3.90
CA GLU A 246 -21.53 12.62 5.19
C GLU A 246 -22.62 13.72 5.22
N GLY A 247 -23.05 14.23 4.05
CA GLY A 247 -24.14 15.20 3.93
C GLY A 247 -25.57 14.61 3.91
N THR A 248 -25.73 13.30 4.06
CA THR A 248 -27.05 12.63 4.01
C THR A 248 -27.61 12.18 5.37
N VAL A 249 -26.91 12.50 6.46
CA VAL A 249 -27.33 12.25 7.86
C VAL A 249 -27.94 13.48 8.52
#